data_AF-Q93MX4-F1
#
_entry.id   AF-Q93MX4-F1
#
_cell.length_a   1.000
_cell.length_b   1.000
_cell.length_c   1.000
_cell.angle_alpha   90.00
_cell.angle_beta   90.00
_cell.angle_gamma   90.00
#
_symmetry.space_group_name_H-M   'P 1'
#
loop_
_entity.id
_entity.type
_entity.pdbx_description
1 polymer ?
#
loop_
_entity_poly.entity_id
_entity_poly.type
_entity_poly.pdbx_seq_one_letter_code
_entity_poly.pdbx_strand_id
1 'polypeptide(L)' 'NPFHMLSIAFLYGSALLFAMHGATILAVTRYGGDREIEQIVDRGTASERAA' A
#
# COMPACT_ATOMS: atom_id res chain seq x y z
N ASN A 1 7.23 19.12 22.23
CA ASN A 1 6.05 19.61 21.49
C ASN A 1 5.30 18.39 20.96
N PRO A 2 4.06 18.13 21.39
CA PRO A 2 3.31 16.93 21.00
C PRO A 2 3.07 16.84 19.48
N PHE A 3 2.83 17.96 18.80
CA PHE A 3 2.67 17.99 17.34
C PHE A 3 3.95 17.65 16.58
N HIS A 4 5.12 17.97 17.14
CA HIS A 4 6.41 17.56 16.57
C HIS A 4 6.61 16.04 16.63
N MET A 5 6.21 15.42 17.74
CA MET A 5 6.26 13.95 17.87
C MET A 5 5.27 13.28 16.90
N LEU A 6 4.06 13.83 16.77
CA LEU A 6 3.10 13.36 15.77
C LEU A 6 3.66 13.50 14.34
N SER A 7 4.30 14.63 14.02
CA SER A 7 4.93 14.85 12.71
C SER A 7 6.03 13.81 12.41
N ILE A 8 6.86 13.46 13.39
CA ILE A 8 7.87 12.41 13.23
C ILE A 8 7.21 11.04 13.02
N ALA A 9 6.17 10.72 13.80
CA ALA A 9 5.43 9.47 13.64
C ALA A 9 4.82 9.36 12.24
N PHE A 10 4.23 10.43 11.72
CA PHE A 10 3.70 10.45 10.35
C PHE A 10 4.81 10.38 9.30
N LEU A 11 5.95 11.05 9.49
CA LEU A 11 7.07 10.98 8.55
C LEU A 11 7.57 9.54 8.38
N TYR A 12 7.85 8.85 9.49
CA TYR A 12 8.28 7.45 9.45
C TYR A 12 7.14 6.53 9.00
N GLY A 13 5.92 6.78 9.46
CA GLY A 13 4.73 6.02 9.07
C GLY A 13 4.46 6.08 7.57
N SER A 14 4.59 7.24 6.93
CA SER A 14 4.42 7.38 5.49
C SER A 14 5.48 6.61 4.70
N ALA A 15 6.76 6.71 5.09
CA ALA A 15 7.83 5.96 4.42
C ALA A 15 7.62 4.44 4.60
N LEU A 16 7.26 4.00 5.81
CA LEU A 16 6.98 2.59 6.10
C LEU A 16 5.79 2.07 5.28
N LEU A 17 4.65 2.77 5.29
CA LEU A 17 3.46 2.38 4.56
C LEU A 17 3.70 2.36 3.06
N PHE A 18 4.40 3.35 2.51
CA PHE A 18 4.65 3.40 1.07
C PHE A 18 5.62 2.32 0.61
N ALA A 19 6.63 1.99 1.43
CA ALA A 19 7.50 0.84 1.16
C ALA A 19 6.72 -0.48 1.18
N MET A 20 5.86 -0.70 2.17
CA MET A 20 5.02 -1.91 2.24
C MET A 20 4.04 -1.99 1.07
N HIS A 21 3.29 -0.91 0.79
CA HIS A 21 2.30 -0.87 -0.27
C HIS A 21 2.95 -1.04 -1.65
N GLY A 22 3.98 -0.25 -1.97
CA GLY A 22 4.67 -0.33 -3.26
C GLY A 22 5.30 -1.70 -3.51
N ALA A 23 5.95 -2.29 -2.49
CA ALA A 23 6.48 -3.65 -2.60
C ALA A 23 5.37 -4.69 -2.80
N THR A 24 4.23 -4.52 -2.13
CA THR A 24 3.07 -5.42 -2.27
C THR A 24 2.49 -5.37 -3.68
N ILE A 25 2.26 -4.16 -4.22
CA ILE A 25 1.75 -3.97 -5.59
C ILE A 25 2.69 -4.62 -6.61
N LEU A 26 4.01 -4.38 -6.49
CA LEU A 26 5.00 -5.01 -7.37
C LEU A 26 5.01 -6.54 -7.25
N ALA A 27 4.84 -7.09 -6.03
CA ALA A 27 4.78 -8.53 -5.81
C ALA A 27 3.54 -9.17 -6.47
N VAL A 28 2.44 -8.43 -6.60
CA VAL A 28 1.20 -8.90 -7.25
C VAL A 28 1.00 -8.39 -8.69
N THR A 29 1.95 -7.66 -9.28
CA THR A 29 1.87 -7.20 -10.70
C THR A 29 1.66 -8.36 -11.67
N ARG A 30 2.21 -9.55 -11.39
CA ARG A 30 1.97 -10.77 -12.19
C ARG A 30 0.50 -11.23 -12.24
N TYR A 31 -0.33 -10.71 -11.33
CA TYR A 31 -1.78 -10.92 -11.28
C TYR A 31 -2.56 -9.67 -11.71
N GLY A 32 -1.89 -8.63 -12.23
CA GLY A 32 -2.48 -7.35 -12.61
C GLY A 32 -2.79 -6.42 -11.41
N GLY A 33 -2.08 -6.56 -10.29
CA GLY A 33 -2.34 -5.76 -9.09
C GLY A 33 -2.04 -4.27 -9.21
N ASP A 34 -1.33 -3.83 -10.25
CA ASP A 34 -1.13 -2.42 -10.62
C ASP A 34 -2.40 -1.77 -11.21
N ARG A 35 -3.37 -2.56 -11.66
CA ARG A 35 -4.69 -2.11 -12.14
C ARG A 35 -5.66 -1.92 -10.96
N GLU A 36 -5.28 -1.03 -10.05
CA GLU A 36 -5.94 -0.89 -8.74
C GLU A 36 -7.42 -0.52 -8.86
N ILE A 37 -7.80 0.31 -9.84
CA ILE A 37 -9.20 0.71 -10.05
C ILE A 37 -10.06 -0.51 -10.35
N GLU A 38 -9.64 -1.36 -11.28
CA GLU A 38 -10.37 -2.56 -11.63
C GLU A 38 -10.42 -3.55 -10.45
N GLN A 39 -9.32 -3.70 -9.71
CA GLN A 39 -9.28 -4.55 -8.52
C GLN A 39 -10.15 -4.04 -7.36
N ILE A 40 -10.38 -2.72 -7.28
CA ILE A 40 -11.27 -2.09 -6.29
C ILE A 40 -12.73 -2.33 -6.65
N VAL A 41 -13.08 -2.22 -7.94
CA VAL A 41 -14.44 -2.39 -8.44
C VAL A 41 -14.84 -3.88 -8.48
N ASP A 42 -13.93 -4.74 -8.94
CA ASP A 42 -14.11 -6.19 -9.04
C ASP A 42 -12.87 -6.91 -8.49
N ARG A 43 -13.02 -7.46 -7.28
CA ARG A 43 -11.90 -8.02 -6.52
C ARG A 43 -11.37 -9.29 -7.19
N GLY A 44 -10.12 -9.23 -7.67
CA GLY A 44 -9.43 -10.37 -8.26
C GLY A 44 -8.38 -11.00 -7.34
N THR A 45 -7.70 -12.05 -7.85
CA THR A 45 -6.68 -12.79 -7.09
C THR A 45 -5.47 -11.95 -6.66
N ALA A 46 -5.22 -10.81 -7.33
CA ALA A 46 -4.18 -9.87 -6.90
C ALA A 46 -4.51 -9.29 -5.52
N SER A 47 -5.71 -8.71 -5.36
CA SER A 47 -6.18 -8.16 -4.08
C SER A 47 -6.42 -9.22 -3.01
N GLU A 48 -6.83 -10.44 -3.38
CA GLU A 48 -6.98 -11.54 -2.42
C GLU A 48 -5.65 -11.96 -1.79
N ARG A 49 -4.56 -11.93 -2.55
CA ARG A 49 -3.22 -12.30 -2.08
C ARG A 49 -2.50 -11.17 -1.36
N ALA A 50 -2.93 -9.93 -1.58
CA ALA A 50 -2.34 -8.73 -0.99
C ALA A 50 -2.93 -8.37 0.39
N ALA A 51 -4.11 -8.91 0.75
CA ALA A 51 -4.81 -8.68 2.02
C ALA A 51 -4.40 -9.67 3.11
#